data_AF-A0A2X0XT71-F1
#
_entry.id   AF-A0A2X0XT71-F1
#
_cell.length_a   1.000
_cell.length_b   1.000
_cell.length_c   1.000
_cell.angle_alpha   90.00
_cell.angle_beta   90.00
_cell.angle_gamma   90.00
#
_symmetry.space_group_name_H-M   'P 1'
#
loop_
_entity.id
_entity.type
_entity.pdbx_description
1 polymer ?
#
loop_
_entity_poly.entity_id
_entity_poly.type
_entity_poly.pdbx_seq_one_letter_code
_entity_poly.pdbx_strand_id
1 'polypeptide(L)'
;MTSSIWIEAKIDKVWQAITEEQSLSRWYAPGSTWDIPILAAGEKMTFTLMPNAHNQLSEKLPMQLTIQQVKKNGEFSFYLEVPETLIAIKLAEQGNGTTVSFNSPGYDASLANLKALLEGHDIPYQ
;
A
#
# COMPACT_ATOMS: atom_id res chain seq x y z
N MET A 1 3.19 14.37 -11.29
CA MET A 1 2.85 14.66 -9.88
C MET A 1 2.86 13.33 -9.14
N THR A 2 3.36 13.29 -7.91
CA THR A 2 3.47 12.09 -7.06
C THR A 2 2.79 12.38 -5.73
N SER A 3 2.10 11.40 -5.14
CA SER A 3 1.59 11.52 -3.76
C SER A 3 2.69 11.15 -2.76
N SER A 4 2.90 11.98 -1.72
CA SER A 4 3.91 11.72 -0.70
C SER A 4 3.49 12.26 0.67
N ILE A 5 3.92 11.59 1.75
CA ILE A 5 3.66 12.03 3.13
C ILE A 5 4.85 11.71 4.04
N TRP A 6 5.06 12.53 5.07
CA TRP A 6 5.99 12.24 6.16
C TRP A 6 5.25 11.63 7.36
N ILE A 7 5.81 10.55 7.92
CA ILE A 7 5.22 9.79 9.02
C ILE A 7 6.22 9.73 10.18
N GLU A 8 5.76 9.98 11.40
CA GLU A 8 6.52 9.84 12.63
C GLU A 8 6.68 8.37 13.04
N ALA A 9 7.28 7.58 12.15
CA ALA A 9 7.55 6.17 12.37
C ALA A 9 8.90 5.77 11.76
N LYS A 10 9.57 4.84 12.44
CA LYS A 10 10.83 4.24 11.96
C LYS A 10 10.60 3.49 10.65
N ILE A 11 11.58 3.51 9.77
CA ILE A 11 11.48 2.93 8.43
C ILE A 11 11.15 1.43 8.45
N ASP A 12 11.63 0.67 9.44
CA ASP A 12 11.31 -0.75 9.59
C ASP A 12 9.80 -0.97 9.83
N LYS A 13 9.16 -0.13 10.66
CA LYS A 13 7.71 -0.21 10.91
C LYS A 13 6.92 0.18 9.67
N VAL A 14 7.39 1.19 8.95
CA VAL A 14 6.75 1.64 7.70
C VAL A 14 6.90 0.56 6.63
N TRP A 15 8.07 -0.07 6.53
CA TRP A 15 8.32 -1.20 5.63
C TRP A 15 7.36 -2.35 5.91
N GLN A 16 7.23 -2.78 7.17
CA GLN A 16 6.24 -3.80 7.56
C GLN A 16 4.82 -3.39 7.13
N ALA A 17 4.43 -2.14 7.38
CA ALA A 17 3.09 -1.68 7.06
C ALA A 17 2.77 -1.68 5.55
N ILE A 18 3.78 -1.53 4.68
CA ILE A 18 3.60 -1.55 3.21
C ILE A 18 3.83 -2.93 2.57
N THR A 19 4.34 -3.93 3.31
CA THR A 19 4.60 -5.28 2.78
C THR A 19 3.80 -6.38 3.46
N GLU A 20 3.23 -6.15 4.64
CA GLU A 20 2.42 -7.13 5.37
C GLU A 20 0.93 -7.01 5.02
N GLU A 21 0.32 -8.13 4.66
CA GLU A 21 -1.08 -8.24 4.22
C GLU A 21 -2.08 -7.58 5.17
N GLN A 22 -1.94 -7.86 6.47
CA GLN A 22 -2.84 -7.35 7.51
C GLN A 22 -2.75 -5.83 7.62
N SER A 23 -1.55 -5.27 7.46
CA SER A 23 -1.34 -3.84 7.49
C SER A 23 -1.87 -3.17 6.23
N LEU A 24 -1.52 -3.68 5.04
CA LEU A 24 -2.01 -3.17 3.76
C LEU A 24 -3.54 -3.12 3.68
N SER A 25 -4.20 -4.18 4.17
CA SER A 25 -5.67 -4.29 4.20
C SER A 25 -6.35 -3.24 5.10
N ARG A 26 -5.59 -2.57 5.99
CA ARG A 26 -6.11 -1.54 6.89
C ARG A 26 -5.99 -0.12 6.35
N TRP A 27 -5.04 0.17 5.48
CA TRP A 27 -4.77 1.56 5.06
C TRP A 27 -4.82 1.79 3.54
N TYR A 28 -4.44 0.81 2.73
CA TYR A 28 -4.30 1.02 1.28
C TYR A 28 -5.66 1.29 0.63
N ALA A 29 -6.63 0.42 0.92
CA ALA A 29 -8.03 0.53 0.55
C ALA A 29 -8.85 -0.21 1.62
N PRO A 30 -9.26 0.46 2.72
CA PRO A 30 -9.92 -0.19 3.84
C PRO A 30 -11.13 -1.04 3.42
N GLY A 31 -11.30 -2.18 4.08
CA GLY A 31 -12.33 -3.17 3.74
C GLY A 31 -11.93 -4.13 2.61
N SER A 32 -10.88 -3.84 1.84
CA SER A 32 -10.30 -4.77 0.86
C SER A 32 -9.17 -5.60 1.47
N THR A 33 -8.83 -6.74 0.85
CA THR A 33 -7.84 -7.67 1.41
C THR A 33 -6.65 -7.89 0.49
N TRP A 34 -5.50 -8.16 1.09
CA TRP A 34 -4.26 -8.54 0.41
C TRP A 34 -3.87 -9.97 0.80
N ASP A 35 -3.34 -10.71 -0.17
CA ASP A 35 -2.74 -12.03 -0.01
C ASP A 35 -1.37 -12.02 -0.72
N ILE A 36 -0.29 -12.15 0.03
CA ILE A 36 1.11 -12.03 -0.39
C ILE A 36 1.86 -13.28 0.11
N PRO A 37 1.68 -14.44 -0.55
CA PRO A 37 2.25 -15.70 -0.08
C PRO A 37 3.77 -15.69 0.02
N ILE A 38 4.43 -15.01 -0.93
CA ILE A 38 5.89 -14.88 -1.01
C ILE A 38 6.25 -13.43 -1.37
N LEU A 39 6.94 -12.76 -0.46
CA LEU A 39 7.44 -11.38 -0.68
C LEU A 39 8.78 -11.40 -1.43
N ALA A 40 8.74 -11.66 -2.74
CA ALA A 40 9.92 -11.63 -3.60
C ALA A 40 9.59 -11.12 -5.01
N ALA A 41 10.58 -10.55 -5.71
CA ALA A 41 10.38 -10.10 -7.08
C ALA A 41 10.06 -11.28 -8.01
N GLY A 42 9.09 -11.10 -8.92
CA GLY A 42 8.57 -12.12 -9.81
C GLY A 42 7.40 -12.93 -9.23
N GLU A 43 7.18 -12.88 -7.92
CA GLU A 43 6.09 -13.61 -7.27
C GLU A 43 4.74 -12.91 -7.45
N LYS A 44 3.67 -13.70 -7.34
CA LYS A 44 2.29 -13.23 -7.45
C LYS A 44 1.73 -12.86 -6.08
N MET A 45 0.88 -11.85 -6.07
CA MET A 45 0.02 -11.52 -4.94
C MET A 45 -1.38 -11.17 -5.43
N THR A 46 -2.36 -11.28 -4.54
CA THR A 46 -3.77 -11.00 -4.87
C THR A 46 -4.26 -9.82 -4.04
N PHE A 47 -4.77 -8.80 -4.71
CA PHE A 47 -5.57 -7.75 -4.08
C PHE A 47 -7.04 -8.01 -4.38
N THR A 48 -7.86 -8.20 -3.35
CA THR A 48 -9.30 -8.43 -3.51
C THR A 48 -10.07 -7.20 -3.06
N LEU A 49 -10.67 -6.51 -4.03
CA LEU A 49 -11.57 -5.39 -3.77
C LEU A 49 -12.92 -5.95 -3.32
N MET A 50 -13.36 -5.54 -2.12
CA MET A 50 -14.61 -6.00 -1.53
C MET A 50 -15.75 -5.01 -1.85
N PRO A 51 -16.99 -5.49 -2.03
CA PRO A 51 -18.17 -4.65 -2.12
C PRO A 51 -18.30 -3.70 -0.94
N ASN A 52 -18.50 -2.41 -1.22
CA ASN A 52 -18.80 -1.42 -0.19
C ASN A 52 -19.80 -0.37 -0.71
N ALA A 53 -20.20 0.59 0.14
CA ALA A 53 -21.15 1.63 -0.25
C ALA A 53 -20.63 2.59 -1.34
N HIS A 54 -19.33 2.54 -1.66
CA HIS A 54 -18.62 3.46 -2.54
C HIS A 54 -18.22 2.84 -3.88
N ASN A 55 -18.10 1.51 -3.97
CA ASN A 55 -17.86 0.78 -5.20
C ASN A 55 -19.13 0.03 -5.60
N GLN A 56 -19.55 0.16 -6.85
CA GLN A 56 -20.81 -0.42 -7.35
C GLN A 56 -20.74 -1.95 -7.52
N LEU A 57 -19.86 -2.61 -6.76
CA LEU A 57 -19.63 -4.05 -6.85
C LEU A 57 -20.72 -4.78 -6.08
N SER A 58 -21.31 -5.78 -6.72
CA SER A 58 -22.18 -6.76 -6.07
C SER A 58 -21.41 -7.94 -5.48
N GLU A 59 -20.20 -8.20 -5.99
CA GLU A 59 -19.34 -9.33 -5.62
C GLU A 59 -17.89 -8.89 -5.44
N LYS A 60 -17.10 -9.68 -4.73
CA LYS A 60 -15.66 -9.44 -4.56
C LYS A 60 -14.94 -9.54 -5.90
N LEU A 61 -13.99 -8.64 -6.13
CA LEU A 61 -13.19 -8.60 -7.34
C LEU A 61 -11.71 -8.87 -7.00
N PRO A 62 -11.22 -10.11 -7.18
CA PRO A 62 -9.80 -10.42 -7.03
C PRO A 62 -9.01 -9.92 -8.25
N MET A 63 -7.90 -9.26 -7.99
CA MET A 63 -6.93 -8.80 -8.98
C MET A 63 -5.59 -9.46 -8.71
N GLN A 64 -5.03 -10.12 -9.73
CA GLN A 64 -3.68 -10.66 -9.67
C GLN A 64 -2.67 -9.57 -9.98
N LEU A 65 -1.64 -9.50 -9.15
CA LEU A 65 -0.55 -8.55 -9.24
C LEU A 65 0.77 -9.31 -9.28
N THR A 66 1.78 -8.73 -9.93
CA THR A 66 3.14 -9.29 -9.95
C THR A 66 4.08 -8.35 -9.21
N ILE A 67 4.80 -8.86 -8.22
CA ILE A 67 5.79 -8.07 -7.49
C ILE A 67 6.97 -7.80 -8.41
N GLN A 68 7.28 -6.51 -8.63
CA GLN A 68 8.39 -6.08 -9.46
C GLN A 68 9.66 -5.91 -8.63
N GLN A 69 9.56 -5.31 -7.44
CA GLN A 69 10.73 -5.06 -6.60
C GLN A 69 10.42 -5.18 -5.12
N VAL A 70 11.35 -5.81 -4.40
CA VAL A 70 11.38 -5.86 -2.94
C VAL A 70 12.78 -5.43 -2.48
N LYS A 71 12.96 -4.13 -2.27
CA LYS A 71 14.19 -3.56 -1.71
C LYS A 71 13.89 -3.13 -0.28
N LYS A 72 14.27 -3.97 0.70
CA LYS A 72 14.01 -3.74 2.12
C LYS A 72 14.32 -2.30 2.53
N ASN A 73 13.36 -1.66 3.19
CA ASN A 73 13.42 -0.27 3.68
C ASN A 73 13.72 0.76 2.58
N GLY A 74 13.41 0.46 1.31
CA GLY A 74 13.69 1.36 0.20
C GLY A 74 12.56 1.42 -0.81
N GLU A 75 12.15 0.27 -1.36
CA GLU A 75 11.13 0.22 -2.39
C GLU A 75 10.36 -1.10 -2.38
N PHE A 76 9.04 -0.99 -2.43
CA PHE A 76 8.15 -2.10 -2.76
C PHE A 76 7.31 -1.69 -3.99
N SER A 77 7.37 -2.48 -5.05
CA SER A 77 6.65 -2.17 -6.29
C SER A 77 6.07 -3.41 -6.96
N PHE A 78 4.99 -3.21 -7.71
CA PHE A 78 4.23 -4.27 -8.35
C PHE A 78 3.44 -3.77 -9.55
N TYR A 79 3.11 -4.69 -10.46
CA TYR A 79 2.24 -4.43 -11.60
C TYR A 79 0.80 -4.85 -11.32
N LEU A 80 -0.13 -3.95 -11.64
CA LEU A 80 -1.51 -4.30 -11.96
C LEU A 80 -1.50 -4.88 -13.38
N GLU A 81 -2.05 -6.07 -13.59
CA GLU A 81 -1.93 -6.76 -14.89
C GLU A 81 -2.79 -6.13 -16.00
N VAL A 82 -3.96 -5.55 -15.68
CA VAL A 82 -4.90 -5.00 -16.67
C VAL A 82 -5.56 -3.70 -16.18
N PRO A 83 -5.28 -2.54 -16.81
CA PRO A 83 -4.16 -2.29 -17.71
C PRO A 83 -2.81 -2.39 -16.96
N GLU A 84 -1.76 -2.80 -17.67
CA GLU A 84 -0.41 -2.92 -17.10
C GLU A 84 0.06 -1.59 -16.50
N THR A 85 0.06 -1.47 -15.18
CA THR A 85 0.41 -0.24 -14.47
C THR A 85 1.36 -0.57 -13.33
N LEU A 86 2.54 0.07 -13.32
CA LEU A 86 3.49 -0.04 -12.21
C LEU A 86 3.06 0.86 -11.05
N ILE A 87 2.85 0.25 -9.88
CA ILE A 87 2.71 0.96 -8.62
C ILE A 87 4.00 0.77 -7.83
N ALA A 88 4.64 1.85 -7.41
CA ALA A 88 5.87 1.81 -6.61
C ALA A 88 5.74 2.69 -5.37
N ILE A 89 5.99 2.09 -4.22
CA ILE A 89 6.03 2.73 -2.90
C ILE A 89 7.51 2.86 -2.50
N LYS A 90 7.97 4.10 -2.35
CA LYS A 90 9.35 4.42 -1.97
C LYS A 90 9.41 4.97 -0.57
N LEU A 91 10.43 4.52 0.18
CA LEU A 91 10.71 4.95 1.53
C LEU A 91 12.03 5.73 1.57
N ALA A 92 12.05 6.83 2.31
CA ALA A 92 13.26 7.57 2.63
C ALA A 92 13.23 7.97 4.10
N GLU A 93 14.31 7.69 4.84
CA GLU A 93 14.46 8.22 6.20
C GLU A 93 14.62 9.74 6.16
N GLN A 94 13.88 10.43 7.03
CA GLN A 94 13.97 11.88 7.16
C GLN A 94 13.81 12.27 8.63
N GLY A 95 14.94 12.57 9.29
CA GLY A 95 14.98 12.92 10.70
C GLY A 95 14.60 11.75 11.60
N ASN A 96 13.57 11.92 12.42
CA ASN A 96 13.00 10.89 13.30
C ASN A 96 11.86 10.09 12.65
N GLY A 97 11.57 10.31 11.37
CA GLY A 97 10.47 9.68 10.66
C GLY A 97 10.86 9.17 9.27
N THR A 98 9.84 8.78 8.52
CA THR A 98 9.98 8.19 7.18
C THR A 98 9.06 8.91 6.22
N THR A 99 9.59 9.33 5.08
CA THR A 99 8.80 9.83 3.95
C THR A 99 8.41 8.66 3.06
N VAL A 100 7.11 8.53 2.80
CA VAL A 100 6.51 7.51 1.92
C VAL A 100 6.01 8.20 0.67
N SER A 101 6.39 7.69 -0.51
CA SER A 101 5.99 8.26 -1.81
C SER A 101 5.47 7.20 -2.76
N PHE A 102 4.40 7.51 -3.48
CA PHE A 102 3.95 6.75 -4.64
C PHE A 102 4.51 7.35 -5.93
N ASN A 103 4.75 6.51 -6.94
CA ASN A 103 5.21 6.97 -8.26
C ASN A 103 4.13 7.68 -9.10
N SER A 104 2.88 7.72 -8.63
CA SER A 104 1.73 8.36 -9.27
C SER A 104 0.89 9.15 -8.24
N PRO A 105 0.03 10.07 -8.69
CA PRO A 105 -0.88 10.79 -7.79
C PRO A 105 -2.10 9.92 -7.44
N GLY A 106 -2.98 10.43 -6.57
CA GLY A 106 -4.24 9.77 -6.23
C GLY A 106 -4.17 8.85 -5.00
N TYR A 107 -3.03 8.83 -4.31
CA TYR A 107 -2.80 8.03 -3.10
C TYR A 107 -2.85 8.86 -1.81
N ASP A 108 -3.24 10.13 -1.86
CA ASP A 108 -3.20 11.02 -0.70
C ASP A 108 -4.09 10.53 0.46
N ALA A 109 -5.28 10.00 0.15
CA ALA A 109 -6.17 9.40 1.15
C ALA A 109 -5.57 8.12 1.76
N SER A 110 -5.03 7.22 0.93
CA SER A 110 -4.35 6.01 1.41
C SER A 110 -3.12 6.36 2.27
N LEU A 111 -2.34 7.37 1.87
CA LEU A 111 -1.19 7.84 2.64
C LEU A 111 -1.60 8.46 3.99
N ALA A 112 -2.71 9.19 4.03
CA ALA A 112 -3.27 9.69 5.29
C ALA A 112 -3.71 8.54 6.20
N ASN A 113 -4.30 7.47 5.64
CA ASN A 113 -4.63 6.26 6.39
C ASN A 113 -3.37 5.56 6.94
N LEU A 114 -2.31 5.46 6.13
CA LEU A 114 -1.04 4.86 6.56
C LEU A 114 -0.42 5.64 7.72
N LYS A 115 -0.43 6.97 7.61
CA LYS A 115 0.05 7.87 8.68
C LYS A 115 -0.74 7.65 9.97
N ALA A 116 -2.07 7.70 9.89
CA ALA A 116 -2.93 7.48 11.04
C ALA A 116 -2.70 6.10 11.68
N LEU A 117 -2.60 5.04 10.86
CA LEU A 117 -2.31 3.69 11.33
C LEU A 117 -1.00 3.60 12.12
N LEU A 118 0.06 4.21 11.62
CA LEU A 118 1.40 4.12 12.22
C LEU A 118 1.61 5.04 13.42
N GLU A 119 0.87 6.16 13.48
CA GLU A 119 0.91 7.12 14.58
C GLU A 119 -0.11 6.80 15.69
N GLY A 120 -0.94 5.76 15.51
CA GLY A 120 -1.90 5.30 16.51
C GLY A 120 -3.19 6.10 16.56
N HIS A 121 -3.62 6.63 15.42
CA HIS A 121 -4.86 7.38 15.25
C HIS A 121 -5.92 6.57 14.49
N ASP A 122 -7.16 7.03 14.54
CA ASP A 122 -8.27 6.46 13.76
C ASP A 122 -8.05 6.67 12.24
N ILE A 123 -8.46 5.69 11.43
CA ILE A 123 -8.34 5.73 9.98
C ILE A 123 -9.33 6.75 9.39
N PRO A 124 -8.85 7.85 8.76
CA PRO A 124 -9.71 8.95 8.33
C PRO A 124 -10.55 8.67 7.08
N TYR A 125 -10.13 7.75 6.20
CA TYR A 125 -10.83 7.44 4.95
C TYR A 125 -11.13 5.94 4.88
N GLN A 126 -12.41 5.56 4.98
CA GLN A 126 -12.90 4.17 4.94
C GLN A 126 -13.82 3.92 3.75
#